data_AF-A0A0H5SLW3-F1
#
_entry.id   AF-A0A0H5SLW3-F1
#
_cell.length_a   1.000
_cell.length_b   1.000
_cell.length_c   1.000
_cell.angle_alpha   90.00
_cell.angle_beta   90.00
_cell.angle_gamma   90.00
#
_symmetry.space_group_name_H-M   'P 1'
#
loop_
_entity.id
_entity.type
_entity.pdbx_description
1 polymer ?
#
loop_
_entity_poly.entity_id
_entity_poly.type
_entity_poly.pdbx_seq_one_letter_code
_entity_poly.pdbx_strand_id
1 'polypeptide(L)'
;MENKTFSFGKVKGMDMVEVMNMETIHANFSGLQYLWGQYKRSTNDTVKEEIAECFKTYAGDYIVRFGKYKGLTLKQIDEINRSYLENYLTHNDNEEIRVVVKTYLKYHPEKMNGEYNNYQQQTYAYYDELKQKINDSSQLNIEHVIRALGYAIENGKFEHCPWGCDMHSKRYQHAILKKGNDNSYFVGCFKCGKRENFIKFVCEKKNYSFTEALEWISGVLGITVSNVEHKNVAEIKKEFVNVEEEIVLEKRILPEVSLEGFGFNKGVYPPAFFKRGFTVKDAEEMEVYFAGRDCVNGFRNRICFLVRDLNDRLVGVVGRNKYSEEEHYDYWAKRLGLKDISREEKIKEIENQNCIYKKYYNFEGFKSGCTLYNANRLVNSSKEEVFIVEGPFDVMKMVLKHGYKNTVGMFGHSLSKGQLYQLYQLYENVREKIKIYLLVDNDEAGLKGFENNVKSLQELGFRNIYKMILEGAKDAGEATKEQVDKAYKTAQLQTIRYNKKKIVVKDYDTGLKNAVE
;
A
#
# COMPACT_ATOMS: atom_id res chain seq x y z
N MET A 1 22.48 -26.25 41.02
CA MET A 1 21.95 -27.36 40.21
C MET A 1 23.01 -27.64 39.16
N GLU A 2 23.44 -28.89 39.02
CA GLU A 2 24.28 -29.25 37.86
C GLU A 2 23.46 -29.00 36.59
N ASN A 3 24.02 -28.23 35.67
CA ASN A 3 23.39 -27.97 34.39
C ASN A 3 23.32 -29.28 33.60
N LYS A 4 22.20 -29.49 32.90
CA LYS A 4 22.04 -30.65 32.02
C LYS A 4 22.99 -30.54 30.82
N THR A 5 23.41 -31.69 30.31
CA THR A 5 24.20 -31.79 29.08
C THR A 5 23.36 -32.32 27.93
N PHE A 6 23.72 -31.99 26.69
CA PHE A 6 23.05 -32.53 25.50
C PHE A 6 23.47 -33.98 25.21
N SER A 7 22.58 -34.81 24.67
CA SER A 7 22.88 -36.21 24.36
C SER A 7 23.23 -36.48 22.88
N PHE A 8 23.12 -35.45 22.02
CA PHE A 8 23.11 -35.62 20.55
C PHE A 8 24.15 -34.78 19.80
N GLY A 9 24.41 -35.19 18.56
CA GLY A 9 25.18 -34.41 17.57
C GLY A 9 26.56 -33.97 18.08
N LYS A 10 27.00 -32.78 17.65
CA LYS A 10 28.29 -32.18 18.04
C LYS A 10 28.34 -31.65 19.47
N VAL A 11 27.18 -31.54 20.12
CA VAL A 11 27.02 -31.00 21.47
C VAL A 11 26.93 -32.09 22.53
N LYS A 12 27.09 -33.36 22.13
CA LYS A 12 26.95 -34.50 23.03
C LYS A 12 27.94 -34.40 24.21
N GLY A 13 27.40 -34.42 25.43
CA GLY A 13 28.15 -34.29 26.67
C GLY A 13 28.50 -32.86 27.08
N MET A 14 28.11 -31.85 26.29
CA MET A 14 28.37 -30.44 26.59
C MET A 14 27.22 -29.81 27.37
N ASP A 15 27.56 -28.86 28.25
CA ASP A 15 26.62 -28.10 29.07
C ASP A 15 25.64 -27.28 28.22
N MET A 16 24.35 -27.33 28.59
CA MET A 16 23.28 -26.67 27.83
C MET A 16 23.41 -25.14 27.78
N VAL A 17 23.81 -24.50 28.89
CA VAL A 17 23.98 -23.04 29.00
C VAL A 17 25.22 -22.59 28.21
N GLU A 18 26.32 -23.32 28.36
CA GLU A 18 27.56 -23.07 27.62
C GLU A 18 27.30 -23.16 26.12
N VAL A 19 26.70 -24.26 25.67
CA VAL A 19 26.37 -24.48 24.26
C VAL A 19 25.43 -23.38 23.75
N MET A 20 24.36 -23.03 24.46
CA MET A 20 23.45 -21.97 24.02
C MET A 20 24.18 -20.63 23.83
N ASN A 21 25.18 -20.36 24.68
CA ASN A 21 25.99 -19.16 24.66
C ASN A 21 27.32 -19.32 23.89
N MET A 22 27.52 -20.36 23.07
CA MET A 22 28.74 -20.48 22.27
C MET A 22 28.76 -19.49 21.10
N GLU A 23 29.86 -18.75 20.95
CA GLU A 23 30.05 -17.83 19.81
C GLU A 23 30.11 -18.57 18.48
N THR A 24 30.75 -19.74 18.48
CA THR A 24 30.95 -20.56 17.28
C THR A 24 31.04 -22.01 17.68
N ILE A 25 30.24 -22.86 17.04
CA ILE A 25 30.20 -24.30 17.32
C ILE A 25 30.46 -25.14 16.06
N HIS A 26 30.08 -24.64 14.88
CA HIS A 26 30.34 -25.32 13.62
C HIS A 26 30.15 -24.37 12.43
N ALA A 27 31.07 -24.37 11.45
CA ALA A 27 30.90 -23.66 10.18
C ALA A 27 30.37 -22.21 10.33
N ASN A 28 30.90 -21.46 11.29
CA ASN A 28 30.51 -20.10 11.66
C ASN A 28 29.09 -19.92 12.26
N PHE A 29 28.40 -21.00 12.62
CA PHE A 29 27.15 -20.92 13.38
C PHE A 29 27.44 -20.75 14.87
N SER A 30 26.68 -19.87 15.52
CA SER A 30 26.61 -19.80 16.98
C SER A 30 25.93 -21.04 17.54
N GLY A 31 26.11 -21.27 18.84
CA GLY A 31 25.45 -22.35 19.54
C GLY A 31 23.93 -22.28 19.46
N LEU A 32 23.35 -21.09 19.65
CA LEU A 32 21.91 -20.87 19.50
C LEU A 32 21.39 -21.21 18.09
N GLN A 33 22.13 -20.82 17.03
CA GLN A 33 21.79 -21.16 15.64
C GLN A 33 21.88 -22.65 15.36
N TYR A 34 22.90 -23.32 15.89
CA TYR A 34 23.03 -24.75 15.77
C TYR A 34 21.85 -25.47 16.45
N LEU A 35 21.51 -25.12 17.69
CA LEU A 35 20.39 -25.72 18.43
C LEU A 35 19.06 -25.52 17.70
N TRP A 36 18.75 -24.28 17.29
CA TRP A 36 17.52 -24.01 16.56
C TRP A 36 17.46 -24.74 15.21
N GLY A 37 18.58 -24.79 14.51
CA GLY A 37 18.72 -25.53 13.26
C GLY A 37 18.50 -27.04 13.42
N GLN A 38 18.92 -27.64 14.54
CA GLN A 38 18.66 -29.05 14.86
C GLN A 38 17.20 -29.27 15.25
N TYR A 39 16.61 -28.38 16.04
CA TYR A 39 15.19 -28.45 16.41
C TYR A 39 14.26 -28.49 15.19
N LYS A 40 14.55 -27.66 14.18
CA LYS A 40 13.77 -27.61 12.93
C LYS A 40 13.94 -28.82 12.02
N ARG A 41 15.15 -29.36 11.93
CA ARG A 41 15.53 -30.35 10.90
C ARG A 41 15.56 -31.79 11.39
N SER A 42 15.72 -32.00 12.69
CA SER A 42 15.77 -33.35 13.27
C SER A 42 14.46 -34.09 13.04
N THR A 43 14.54 -35.35 12.65
CA THR A 43 13.42 -36.30 12.66
C THR A 43 13.34 -37.08 13.97
N ASN A 44 14.33 -36.93 14.86
CA ASN A 44 14.36 -37.55 16.18
C ASN A 44 13.70 -36.63 17.21
N ASP A 45 12.62 -37.12 17.84
CA ASP A 45 11.83 -36.35 18.81
C ASP A 45 12.58 -36.11 20.12
N THR A 46 13.42 -37.03 20.58
CA THR A 46 14.26 -36.85 21.78
C THR A 46 15.20 -35.65 21.63
N VAL A 47 15.77 -35.44 20.44
CA VAL A 47 16.60 -34.26 20.15
C VAL A 47 15.79 -32.97 20.25
N LYS A 48 14.56 -32.96 19.73
CA LYS A 48 13.68 -31.78 19.81
C LYS A 48 13.27 -31.49 21.24
N GLU A 49 12.92 -32.52 22.01
CA GLU A 49 12.55 -32.42 23.42
C GLU A 49 13.71 -31.87 24.27
N GLU A 50 14.94 -32.37 24.07
CA GLU A 50 16.12 -31.85 24.76
C GLU A 50 16.39 -30.36 24.47
N ILE A 51 16.26 -29.94 23.21
CA ILE A 51 16.43 -28.53 22.83
C ILE A 51 15.31 -27.66 23.40
N ALA A 52 14.06 -28.14 23.33
CA ALA A 52 12.91 -27.42 23.89
C ALA A 52 13.05 -27.26 25.41
N GLU A 53 13.50 -28.30 26.11
CA GLU A 53 13.76 -28.26 27.55
C GLU A 53 14.94 -27.32 27.89
N CYS A 54 15.99 -27.31 27.06
CA CYS A 54 17.08 -26.34 27.19
C CYS A 54 16.56 -24.90 27.11
N PHE A 55 15.77 -24.56 26.09
CA PHE A 55 15.24 -23.20 25.97
C PHE A 55 14.25 -22.87 27.08
N LYS A 56 13.41 -23.82 27.48
CA LYS A 56 12.46 -23.63 28.57
C LYS A 56 13.16 -23.36 29.90
N THR A 57 14.24 -24.07 30.20
CA THR A 57 14.93 -24.00 31.49
C THR A 57 15.95 -22.88 31.55
N TYR A 58 16.70 -22.66 30.47
CA TYR A 58 17.91 -21.85 30.48
C TYR A 58 17.85 -20.59 29.61
N ALA A 59 16.74 -20.30 28.92
CA ALA A 59 16.68 -19.10 28.08
C ALA A 59 16.98 -17.80 28.84
N GLY A 60 16.69 -17.74 30.15
CA GLY A 60 17.04 -16.59 31.00
C GLY A 60 18.54 -16.29 31.04
N ASP A 61 19.39 -17.31 30.85
CA ASP A 61 20.86 -17.22 30.87
C ASP A 61 21.46 -16.94 29.49
N TYR A 62 20.62 -16.73 28.46
CA TYR A 62 21.10 -16.35 27.14
C TYR A 62 21.66 -14.92 27.16
N ILE A 63 22.91 -14.76 26.74
CA ILE A 63 23.63 -13.48 26.69
C ILE A 63 23.33 -12.77 25.38
N VAL A 64 22.74 -11.57 25.45
CA VAL A 64 22.49 -10.72 24.29
C VAL A 64 23.81 -10.10 23.81
N ARG A 65 24.10 -10.20 22.51
CA ARG A 65 25.42 -9.83 21.96
C ARG A 65 25.44 -8.55 21.13
N PHE A 66 24.32 -7.85 21.08
CA PHE A 66 24.09 -6.69 20.23
C PHE A 66 23.13 -5.72 20.92
N GLY A 67 23.01 -4.52 20.37
CA GLY A 67 22.09 -3.50 20.87
C GLY A 67 22.46 -2.96 22.25
N LYS A 68 21.49 -2.32 22.90
CA LYS A 68 21.67 -1.51 24.11
C LYS A 68 22.20 -2.30 25.32
N TYR A 69 21.82 -3.56 25.44
CA TYR A 69 22.14 -4.41 26.58
C TYR A 69 23.12 -5.53 26.24
N LYS A 70 24.03 -5.27 25.29
CA LYS A 70 25.08 -6.20 24.91
C LYS A 70 25.89 -6.64 26.13
N GLY A 71 26.05 -7.95 26.31
CA GLY A 71 26.78 -8.59 27.41
C GLY A 71 25.92 -9.00 28.60
N LEU A 72 24.63 -8.63 28.63
CA LEU A 72 23.71 -9.02 29.70
C LEU A 72 22.87 -10.24 29.31
N THR A 73 22.46 -11.03 30.30
CA THR A 73 21.53 -12.15 30.09
C THR A 73 20.09 -11.65 29.92
N LEU A 74 19.21 -12.45 29.31
CA LEU A 74 17.79 -12.11 29.23
C LEU A 74 17.19 -11.85 30.61
N LYS A 75 17.60 -12.59 31.64
CA LYS A 75 17.16 -12.37 33.02
C LYS A 75 17.58 -11.00 33.56
N GLN A 76 18.84 -10.62 33.37
CA GLN A 76 19.32 -9.29 33.78
C GLN A 76 18.62 -8.17 33.02
N ILE A 77 18.35 -8.39 31.73
CA ILE A 77 17.61 -7.42 30.91
C ILE A 77 16.15 -7.35 31.34
N ASP A 78 15.53 -8.45 31.75
CA ASP A 78 14.16 -8.48 32.26
C ASP A 78 14.02 -7.62 33.53
N GLU A 79 15.00 -7.76 34.45
CA GLU A 79 15.10 -6.98 35.67
C GLU A 79 15.30 -5.47 35.41
N ILE A 80 16.03 -5.11 34.34
CA ILE A 80 16.34 -3.71 34.00
C ILE A 80 15.28 -3.07 33.10
N ASN A 81 14.80 -3.82 32.10
CA ASN A 81 13.95 -3.34 31.01
C ASN A 81 13.27 -4.51 30.26
N ARG A 82 12.29 -5.14 30.91
CA ARG A 82 11.41 -6.15 30.27
C ARG A 82 10.78 -5.67 28.95
N SER A 83 10.52 -4.38 28.78
CA SER A 83 9.96 -3.83 27.52
C SER A 83 10.89 -4.03 26.32
N TYR A 84 12.21 -3.97 26.55
CA TYR A 84 13.18 -4.31 25.51
C TYR A 84 13.07 -5.77 25.09
N LEU A 85 12.78 -6.68 26.01
CA LEU A 85 12.50 -8.08 25.67
C LEU A 85 11.18 -8.18 24.88
N GLU A 86 10.09 -7.65 25.44
CA GLU A 86 8.73 -7.82 24.93
C GLU A 86 8.44 -7.11 23.61
N ASN A 87 9.10 -5.99 23.33
CA ASN A 87 8.81 -5.16 22.16
C ASN A 87 9.94 -5.16 21.13
N TYR A 88 11.19 -5.26 21.56
CA TYR A 88 12.34 -5.21 20.63
C TYR A 88 12.88 -6.60 20.30
N LEU A 89 13.25 -7.40 21.30
CA LEU A 89 13.88 -8.70 21.04
C LEU A 89 12.90 -9.77 20.55
N THR A 90 11.62 -9.70 20.94
CA THR A 90 10.53 -10.55 20.39
C THR A 90 10.25 -10.31 18.89
N HIS A 91 10.60 -9.13 18.37
CA HIS A 91 10.42 -8.71 16.98
C HIS A 91 11.75 -8.60 16.21
N ASN A 92 12.87 -9.04 16.79
CA ASN A 92 14.19 -8.99 16.17
C ASN A 92 14.21 -9.75 14.83
N ASP A 93 14.93 -9.28 13.81
CA ASP A 93 14.99 -9.98 12.50
C ASP A 93 15.57 -11.40 12.59
N ASN A 94 16.43 -11.67 13.56
CA ASN A 94 16.98 -12.99 13.80
C ASN A 94 15.97 -13.92 14.50
N GLU A 95 15.60 -15.01 13.82
CA GLU A 95 14.57 -15.93 14.30
C GLU A 95 14.95 -16.66 15.59
N GLU A 96 16.22 -17.07 15.71
CA GLU A 96 16.71 -17.79 16.88
C GLU A 96 16.56 -16.96 18.15
N ILE A 97 16.92 -15.67 18.06
CA ILE A 97 16.80 -14.69 19.13
C ILE A 97 15.33 -14.49 19.51
N ARG A 98 14.43 -14.33 18.53
CA ARG A 98 12.99 -14.19 18.82
C ARG A 98 12.47 -15.41 19.59
N VAL A 99 12.88 -16.61 19.21
CA VAL A 99 12.40 -17.86 19.81
C VAL A 99 12.87 -18.00 21.25
N VAL A 100 14.17 -17.78 21.53
CA VAL A 100 14.70 -17.90 22.90
C VAL A 100 14.07 -16.85 23.82
N VAL A 101 13.86 -15.62 23.32
CA VAL A 101 13.21 -14.53 24.09
C VAL A 101 11.74 -14.83 24.35
N LYS A 102 10.98 -15.27 23.34
CA LYS A 102 9.57 -15.66 23.53
C LYS A 102 9.43 -16.83 24.49
N THR A 103 10.36 -17.78 24.44
CA THR A 103 10.39 -18.92 25.35
C THR A 103 10.63 -18.46 26.78
N TYR A 104 11.63 -17.60 26.99
CA TYR A 104 11.89 -16.98 28.30
C TYR A 104 10.65 -16.28 28.87
N LEU A 105 10.03 -15.36 28.10
CA LEU A 105 8.85 -14.62 28.55
C LEU A 105 7.63 -15.51 28.85
N LYS A 106 7.49 -16.63 28.11
CA LYS A 106 6.42 -17.61 28.33
C LYS A 106 6.56 -18.33 29.68
N TYR A 107 7.78 -18.67 30.08
CA TYR A 107 8.06 -19.45 31.29
C TYR A 107 8.47 -18.60 32.50
N HIS A 108 8.69 -17.30 32.31
CA HIS A 108 8.86 -16.29 33.37
C HIS A 108 7.77 -15.20 33.27
N PRO A 109 6.51 -15.54 33.62
CA PRO A 109 5.36 -14.65 33.45
C PRO A 109 5.21 -13.60 34.57
N GLU A 110 6.01 -13.66 35.64
CA GLU A 110 5.88 -12.76 36.79
C GLU A 110 6.12 -11.31 36.38
N LYS A 111 5.07 -10.50 36.46
CA LYS A 111 5.14 -9.05 36.27
C LYS A 111 5.68 -8.42 37.55
N MET A 112 6.87 -7.83 37.51
CA MET A 112 7.30 -6.87 38.54
C MET A 112 6.29 -5.71 38.59
N ASN A 113 5.72 -5.49 39.78
CA ASN A 113 4.58 -4.61 40.08
C ASN A 113 4.85 -3.11 39.83
N GLY A 114 3.79 -2.37 39.47
CA GLY A 114 3.66 -0.91 39.64
C GLY A 114 4.48 -0.02 38.70
N GLU A 115 5.81 -0.12 38.75
CA GLU A 115 6.74 0.77 38.04
C GLU A 115 6.79 0.49 36.53
N TYR A 116 6.63 -0.78 36.12
CA TYR A 116 6.64 -1.18 34.72
C TYR A 116 5.48 -0.58 33.91
N ASN A 117 4.28 -0.56 34.50
CA ASN A 117 3.13 0.11 33.88
C ASN A 117 3.38 1.61 33.74
N ASN A 118 4.08 2.20 34.71
CA ASN A 118 4.37 3.63 34.74
C ASN A 118 5.42 4.02 33.69
N TYR A 119 6.50 3.24 33.54
CA TYR A 119 7.53 3.43 32.52
C TYR A 119 6.99 3.24 31.10
N GLN A 120 6.14 2.21 30.89
CA GLN A 120 5.50 1.98 29.60
C GLN A 120 4.49 3.11 29.28
N GLN A 121 3.75 3.61 30.28
CA GLN A 121 2.89 4.78 30.16
C GLN A 121 3.66 6.04 29.76
N GLN A 122 4.77 6.32 30.45
CA GLN A 122 5.64 7.46 30.15
C GLN A 122 6.26 7.36 28.76
N THR A 123 6.67 6.15 28.34
CA THR A 123 7.26 5.92 27.02
C THR A 123 6.24 6.13 25.90
N TYR A 124 5.02 5.61 26.04
CA TYR A 124 3.96 5.81 25.05
C TYR A 124 3.53 7.28 24.96
N ALA A 125 3.34 7.93 26.10
CA ALA A 125 2.97 9.33 26.14
C ALA A 125 4.10 10.20 25.55
N TYR A 126 5.37 9.85 25.77
CA TYR A 126 6.53 10.51 25.17
C TYR A 126 6.49 10.46 23.64
N TYR A 127 6.30 9.27 23.06
CA TYR A 127 6.24 9.14 21.59
C TYR A 127 4.97 9.77 20.99
N ASP A 128 3.83 9.75 21.70
CA ASP A 128 2.63 10.48 21.29
C ASP A 128 2.89 11.98 21.25
N GLU A 129 3.55 12.53 22.27
CA GLU A 129 3.91 13.95 22.32
C GLU A 129 4.90 14.33 21.22
N LEU A 130 5.91 13.49 20.94
CA LEU A 130 6.80 13.70 19.80
C LEU A 130 6.02 13.72 18.48
N LYS A 131 5.11 12.76 18.26
CA LYS A 131 4.27 12.69 17.07
C LYS A 131 3.41 13.96 16.93
N GLN A 132 2.80 14.44 18.00
CA GLN A 132 2.01 15.67 18.01
C GLN A 132 2.87 16.88 17.66
N LYS A 133 4.02 17.07 18.33
CA LYS A 133 4.97 18.16 18.05
C LYS A 133 5.52 18.14 16.62
N ILE A 134 5.76 16.94 16.07
CA ILE A 134 6.15 16.78 14.66
C ILE A 134 5.00 17.21 13.73
N ASN A 135 3.76 16.78 13.99
CA ASN A 135 2.61 17.18 13.15
C ASN A 135 2.29 18.68 13.28
N ASP A 136 2.55 19.29 14.43
CA ASP A 136 2.35 20.72 14.66
C ASP A 136 3.48 21.59 14.08
N SER A 137 4.62 20.97 13.75
CA SER A 137 5.74 21.67 13.12
C SER A 137 5.35 22.35 11.82
N SER A 138 6.02 23.47 11.50
CA SER A 138 5.78 24.23 10.28
C SER A 138 6.18 23.42 9.04
N GLN A 139 5.63 23.79 7.88
CA GLN A 139 5.99 23.10 6.64
C GLN A 139 7.48 23.24 6.32
N LEU A 140 8.08 24.40 6.61
CA LEU A 140 9.53 24.64 6.44
C LEU A 140 10.37 23.67 7.29
N ASN A 141 9.94 23.37 8.52
CA ASN A 141 10.61 22.41 9.39
C ASN A 141 10.53 20.99 8.80
N ILE A 142 9.35 20.58 8.34
CA ILE A 142 9.20 19.25 7.72
C ILE A 142 10.01 19.15 6.40
N GLU A 143 10.06 20.22 5.61
CA GLU A 143 10.96 20.30 4.45
C GLU A 143 12.44 20.17 4.85
N HIS A 144 12.86 20.76 5.97
CA HIS A 144 14.22 20.58 6.49
C HIS A 144 14.52 19.09 6.76
N VAL A 145 13.58 18.35 7.34
CA VAL A 145 13.72 16.90 7.55
C VAL A 145 13.80 16.15 6.22
N ILE A 146 12.98 16.52 5.24
CA ILE A 146 13.06 15.94 3.88
C ILE A 146 14.43 16.19 3.24
N ARG A 147 15.00 17.38 3.41
CA ARG A 147 16.38 17.68 2.95
C ARG A 147 17.42 16.83 3.69
N ALA A 148 17.25 16.61 4.99
CA ALA A 148 18.11 15.72 5.78
C ALA A 148 18.01 14.24 5.38
N LEU A 149 16.89 13.82 4.76
CA LEU A 149 16.78 12.50 4.11
C LEU A 149 17.52 12.41 2.77
N GLY A 150 18.03 13.53 2.24
CA GLY A 150 18.74 13.58 0.95
C GLY A 150 17.85 13.96 -0.23
N TYR A 151 16.63 14.45 -0.02
CA TYR A 151 15.74 14.90 -1.09
C TYR A 151 15.78 16.41 -1.28
N ALA A 152 15.84 16.86 -2.54
CA ALA A 152 15.65 18.26 -2.88
C ALA A 152 14.15 18.61 -2.86
N ILE A 153 13.78 19.60 -2.04
CA ILE A 153 12.41 20.09 -1.86
C ILE A 153 12.38 21.60 -1.65
N GLU A 154 11.39 22.25 -2.24
CA GLU A 154 11.13 23.68 -2.09
C GLU A 154 9.62 23.94 -2.13
N ASN A 155 9.10 24.70 -1.16
CA ASN A 155 7.67 25.08 -1.08
C ASN A 155 6.71 23.88 -1.19
N GLY A 156 7.05 22.80 -0.50
CA GLY A 156 6.31 21.55 -0.46
C GLY A 156 6.40 20.72 -1.73
N LYS A 157 7.28 21.06 -2.68
CA LYS A 157 7.40 20.38 -3.96
C LYS A 157 8.78 19.77 -4.13
N PHE A 158 8.83 18.47 -4.40
CA PHE A 158 10.08 17.75 -4.58
C PHE A 158 10.64 17.98 -5.99
N GLU A 159 11.95 18.11 -6.13
CA GLU A 159 12.59 18.18 -7.46
C GLU A 159 12.35 16.88 -8.26
N HIS A 160 12.47 15.75 -7.57
CA HIS A 160 12.35 14.40 -8.10
C HIS A 160 11.32 13.57 -7.33
N CYS A 161 10.79 12.54 -7.97
CA CYS A 161 9.91 11.59 -7.27
C CYS A 161 10.67 10.89 -6.15
N PRO A 162 10.21 10.92 -4.89
CA PRO A 162 10.85 10.14 -3.82
C PRO A 162 10.83 8.61 -4.04
N TRP A 163 10.10 8.15 -5.05
CA TRP A 163 9.99 6.74 -5.43
C TRP A 163 10.45 6.45 -6.87
N GLY A 164 11.14 7.40 -7.52
CA GLY A 164 11.89 7.17 -8.77
C GLY A 164 11.09 7.06 -10.07
N CYS A 165 9.81 7.45 -10.11
CA CYS A 165 9.00 7.31 -11.34
C CYS A 165 9.28 8.36 -12.43
N ASP A 166 10.33 9.14 -12.29
CA ASP A 166 10.73 10.28 -13.11
C ASP A 166 11.97 10.03 -13.97
N MET A 167 12.44 8.78 -14.08
CA MET A 167 13.63 8.39 -14.86
C MET A 167 13.61 8.81 -16.35
N HIS A 168 12.46 9.17 -16.92
CA HIS A 168 12.32 9.57 -18.33
C HIS A 168 11.46 10.83 -18.56
N SER A 169 11.30 11.71 -17.57
CA SER A 169 10.56 12.97 -17.72
C SER A 169 11.42 14.18 -17.36
N LYS A 170 11.13 15.35 -17.98
CA LYS A 170 11.75 16.62 -17.57
C LYS A 170 11.57 16.80 -16.04
N ARG A 171 12.61 17.30 -15.36
CA ARG A 171 12.53 17.80 -13.95
C ARG A 171 11.23 18.57 -13.81
N TYR A 172 10.41 18.36 -12.78
CA TYR A 172 9.43 19.29 -12.17
C TYR A 172 8.35 18.51 -11.36
N GLN A 173 8.53 18.43 -10.03
CA GLN A 173 7.53 18.74 -8.98
C GLN A 173 6.15 18.05 -8.98
N HIS A 174 6.02 16.85 -9.55
CA HIS A 174 4.79 16.05 -9.43
C HIS A 174 4.65 15.34 -8.06
N ALA A 175 5.70 15.37 -7.24
CA ALA A 175 5.67 14.88 -5.87
C ALA A 175 5.62 16.07 -4.89
N ILE A 176 4.75 15.97 -3.90
CA ILE A 176 4.46 17.03 -2.94
C ILE A 176 4.51 16.53 -1.50
N LEU A 177 4.90 17.43 -0.61
CA LEU A 177 4.68 17.38 0.82
C LEU A 177 3.55 18.36 1.13
N LYS A 178 2.50 17.89 1.81
CA LYS A 178 1.38 18.76 2.19
C LYS A 178 0.79 18.33 3.52
N LYS A 179 0.29 19.31 4.28
CA LYS A 179 -0.48 19.06 5.51
C LYS A 179 -1.91 18.65 5.17
N GLY A 180 -2.37 17.55 5.76
CA GLY A 180 -3.72 17.03 5.65
C GLY A 180 -4.68 17.70 6.62
N ASN A 181 -5.98 17.41 6.46
CA ASN A 181 -7.04 17.94 7.33
C ASN A 181 -7.00 17.35 8.75
N ASP A 182 -6.25 16.26 8.96
CA ASP A 182 -5.99 15.64 10.27
C ASP A 182 -4.72 16.19 10.93
N ASN A 183 -4.24 17.34 10.47
CA ASN A 183 -2.98 17.99 10.87
C ASN A 183 -1.70 17.17 10.62
N SER A 184 -1.80 15.97 10.02
CA SER A 184 -0.63 15.18 9.67
C SER A 184 -0.06 15.59 8.31
N TYR A 185 1.26 15.47 8.14
CA TYR A 185 1.88 15.67 6.83
C TYR A 185 1.81 14.40 5.99
N PHE A 186 1.68 14.55 4.68
CA PHE A 186 1.75 13.45 3.72
C PHE A 186 2.68 13.80 2.57
N VAL A 187 3.39 12.78 2.09
CA VAL A 187 4.18 12.83 0.85
C VAL A 187 3.40 12.09 -0.21
N GLY A 188 3.22 12.67 -1.40
CA GLY A 188 2.47 12.03 -2.47
C GLY A 188 2.96 12.42 -3.84
N CYS A 189 2.81 11.51 -4.81
CA CYS A 189 3.21 11.68 -6.20
C CYS A 189 1.99 11.50 -7.10
N PHE A 190 1.62 12.55 -7.84
CA PHE A 190 0.47 12.51 -8.75
C PHE A 190 0.73 11.70 -10.01
N LYS A 191 2.01 11.42 -10.34
CA LYS A 191 2.41 10.64 -11.51
C LYS A 191 2.31 9.13 -11.25
N CYS A 192 2.96 8.63 -10.19
CA CYS A 192 2.89 7.20 -9.85
C CYS A 192 1.79 6.83 -8.86
N GLY A 193 0.99 7.80 -8.40
CA GLY A 193 -0.12 7.58 -7.48
C GLY A 193 0.28 7.24 -6.04
N LYS A 194 1.57 7.08 -5.73
CA LYS A 194 2.02 6.80 -4.37
C LYS A 194 1.71 7.96 -3.43
N ARG A 195 1.20 7.64 -2.25
CA ARG A 195 0.93 8.60 -1.18
C ARG A 195 1.10 7.92 0.17
N GLU A 196 1.83 8.57 1.07
CA GLU A 196 2.15 8.03 2.39
C GLU A 196 2.12 9.15 3.44
N ASN A 197 1.80 8.80 4.70
CA ASN A 197 2.00 9.73 5.81
C ASN A 197 3.49 10.07 5.95
N PHE A 198 3.85 11.30 6.31
CA PHE A 198 5.25 11.75 6.38
C PHE A 198 6.12 10.90 7.31
N ILE A 199 5.63 10.52 8.49
CA ILE A 199 6.39 9.70 9.44
C ILE A 199 6.58 8.29 8.88
N LYS A 200 5.54 7.72 8.25
CA LYS A 200 5.62 6.43 7.55
C LYS A 200 6.55 6.48 6.34
N PHE A 201 6.59 7.61 5.63
CA PHE A 201 7.53 7.84 4.55
C PHE A 201 8.98 7.82 5.08
N VAL A 202 9.26 8.44 6.23
CA VAL A 202 10.58 8.34 6.89
C VAL A 202 10.90 6.88 7.25
N CYS A 203 9.94 6.14 7.81
CA CYS A 203 10.09 4.72 8.10
C CYS A 203 10.51 3.93 6.84
N GLU A 204 9.79 4.14 5.71
CA GLU A 204 10.10 3.49 4.43
C GLU A 204 11.52 3.82 3.95
N LYS A 205 11.93 5.09 4.00
CA LYS A 205 13.21 5.53 3.42
C LYS A 205 14.42 5.18 4.25
N LYS A 206 14.26 5.09 5.56
CA LYS A 206 15.34 4.76 6.49
C LYS A 206 15.34 3.30 6.93
N ASN A 207 14.30 2.54 6.57
CA ASN A 207 14.03 1.21 7.12
C ASN A 207 13.98 1.25 8.67
N TYR A 208 13.30 2.27 9.21
CA TYR A 208 13.12 2.49 10.64
C TYR A 208 11.75 1.98 11.09
N SER A 209 11.69 1.48 12.32
CA SER A 209 10.44 1.36 13.06
C SER A 209 9.82 2.74 13.31
N PHE A 210 8.54 2.77 13.67
CA PHE A 210 7.83 4.03 13.86
C PHE A 210 8.45 4.91 14.97
N THR A 211 8.91 4.31 16.08
CA THR A 211 9.56 5.03 17.18
C THR A 211 10.95 5.54 16.80
N GLU A 212 11.75 4.76 16.08
CA GLU A 212 13.05 5.20 15.56
C GLU A 212 12.90 6.37 14.58
N ALA A 213 11.86 6.34 13.75
CA ALA A 213 11.53 7.47 12.88
C ALA A 213 11.16 8.72 13.67
N LEU A 214 10.34 8.61 14.72
CA LEU A 214 9.99 9.76 15.59
C LEU A 214 11.22 10.37 16.26
N GLU A 215 12.11 9.55 16.81
CA GLU A 215 13.34 10.03 17.46
C GLU A 215 14.26 10.73 16.47
N TRP A 216 14.45 10.12 15.30
CA TRP A 216 15.29 10.70 14.25
C TRP A 216 14.73 12.03 13.75
N ILE A 217 13.42 12.11 13.47
CA ILE A 217 12.76 13.35 13.04
C ILE A 217 12.90 14.42 14.11
N SER A 218 12.62 14.10 15.37
CA SER A 218 12.72 15.03 16.49
C SER A 218 14.15 15.52 16.71
N GLY A 219 15.15 14.64 16.53
CA GLY A 219 16.56 15.01 16.56
C GLY A 219 16.95 16.00 15.46
N VAL A 220 16.46 15.80 14.23
CA VAL A 220 16.67 16.73 13.12
C VAL A 220 15.98 18.08 13.37
N LEU A 221 14.79 18.06 13.99
CA LEU A 221 14.01 19.27 14.29
C LEU A 221 14.42 19.98 15.58
N GLY A 222 15.30 19.39 16.39
CA GLY A 222 15.63 19.87 17.73
C GLY A 222 14.43 19.84 18.68
N ILE A 223 13.44 18.96 18.45
CA ILE A 223 12.27 18.81 19.32
C ILE A 223 12.68 18.06 20.58
N THR A 224 12.46 18.67 21.73
CA THR A 224 12.59 18.03 23.03
C THR A 224 11.21 17.83 23.66
N VAL A 225 11.08 16.73 24.40
CA VAL A 225 9.92 16.42 25.22
C VAL A 225 10.37 16.34 26.66
N SER A 226 9.81 17.20 27.50
CA SER A 226 10.11 17.33 28.92
C SER A 226 8.80 17.25 29.67
N ASN A 227 8.70 16.41 30.69
CA ASN A 227 7.51 16.24 31.53
C ASN A 227 6.23 15.89 30.76
N VAL A 228 6.12 14.62 30.38
CA VAL A 228 4.92 14.09 29.73
C VAL A 228 3.82 13.90 30.78
N GLU A 229 2.67 14.55 30.61
CA GLU A 229 1.50 14.30 31.46
C GLU A 229 1.02 12.84 31.34
N HIS A 230 0.55 12.26 32.46
CA HIS A 230 -0.03 10.91 32.47
C HIS A 230 -1.30 10.83 31.62
N LYS A 231 -1.15 10.42 30.35
CA LYS A 231 -2.27 10.06 29.48
C LYS A 231 -2.68 8.58 29.67
N ASN A 232 -3.97 8.28 29.52
CA ASN A 232 -4.50 6.92 29.68
C ASN A 232 -4.00 5.98 28.55
N VAL A 233 -3.19 4.98 28.91
CA VAL A 233 -2.55 4.03 27.97
C VAL A 233 -3.51 3.17 27.16
N ALA A 234 -4.76 3.00 27.60
CA ALA A 234 -5.77 2.28 26.82
C ALA A 234 -6.11 3.00 25.49
N GLU A 235 -6.00 4.33 25.46
CA GLU A 235 -6.20 5.13 24.24
C GLU A 235 -4.94 5.19 23.36
N ILE A 236 -3.74 5.27 23.96
CA ILE A 236 -2.47 5.32 23.20
C ILE A 236 -2.12 3.96 22.56
N LYS A 237 -2.39 2.83 23.24
CA LYS A 237 -2.22 1.48 22.67
C LYS A 237 -3.08 1.27 21.42
N LYS A 238 -4.27 1.86 21.37
CA LYS A 238 -5.17 1.82 20.20
C LYS A 238 -4.64 2.62 19.00
N GLU A 239 -3.67 3.52 19.16
CA GLU A 239 -3.11 4.27 18.02
C GLU A 239 -1.79 3.69 17.49
N PHE A 240 -0.95 3.08 18.33
CA PHE A 240 0.37 2.59 17.90
C PHE A 240 0.38 1.14 17.42
N VAL A 241 -0.43 0.23 17.99
CA VAL A 241 -0.47 -1.20 17.61
C VAL A 241 -1.42 -1.44 16.43
N ASN A 242 -2.54 -0.73 16.38
CA ASN A 242 -3.57 -0.90 15.34
C ASN A 242 -3.07 -0.54 13.92
N VAL A 243 -2.02 0.27 13.76
CA VAL A 243 -1.61 0.77 12.43
C VAL A 243 -0.93 -0.30 11.57
N GLU A 244 -0.35 -1.34 12.19
CA GLU A 244 0.25 -2.47 11.47
C GLU A 244 -0.70 -3.66 11.33
N GLU A 245 -1.64 -3.84 12.26
CA GLU A 245 -2.61 -4.94 12.27
C GLU A 245 -3.93 -4.61 11.56
N GLU A 246 -4.20 -3.34 11.21
CA GLU A 246 -5.44 -2.92 10.55
C GLU A 246 -5.23 -2.57 9.07
N ILE A 247 -6.21 -2.92 8.24
CA ILE A 247 -6.38 -2.37 6.89
C ILE A 247 -7.54 -1.37 6.91
N VAL A 248 -7.25 -0.12 6.54
CA VAL A 248 -8.25 0.95 6.53
C VAL A 248 -8.89 1.05 5.16
N LEU A 249 -10.20 0.88 5.11
CA LEU A 249 -11.06 1.10 3.95
C LEU A 249 -11.76 2.46 4.06
N GLU A 250 -12.03 3.09 2.91
CA GLU A 250 -12.71 4.39 2.87
C GLU A 250 -14.11 4.23 2.30
N LYS A 251 -15.13 4.44 3.14
CA LYS A 251 -16.51 4.54 2.71
C LYS A 251 -16.86 5.99 2.47
N ARG A 252 -17.42 6.27 1.30
CA ARG A 252 -17.89 7.61 0.91
C ARG A 252 -19.09 7.49 -0.03
N ILE A 253 -20.15 8.18 0.29
CA ILE A 253 -21.31 8.38 -0.57
C ILE A 253 -20.92 9.47 -1.56
N LEU A 254 -20.91 9.11 -2.85
CA LEU A 254 -20.68 10.06 -3.92
C LEU A 254 -22.01 10.73 -4.30
N PRO A 255 -22.01 12.03 -4.60
CA PRO A 255 -23.21 12.72 -5.08
C PRO A 255 -23.61 12.18 -6.45
N GLU A 256 -24.92 12.17 -6.71
CA GLU A 256 -25.42 11.85 -8.05
C GLU A 256 -25.07 12.98 -9.02
N VAL A 257 -24.83 12.60 -10.28
CA VAL A 257 -24.39 13.49 -11.33
C VAL A 257 -25.51 13.75 -12.32
N SER A 258 -25.77 15.04 -12.58
CA SER A 258 -26.59 15.46 -13.72
C SER A 258 -25.80 15.36 -15.02
N LEU A 259 -26.44 14.86 -16.08
CA LEU A 259 -25.89 14.85 -17.45
C LEU A 259 -26.14 16.16 -18.20
N GLU A 260 -26.61 17.20 -17.52
CA GLU A 260 -26.80 18.52 -18.10
C GLU A 260 -25.48 19.10 -18.64
N GLY A 261 -25.56 19.71 -19.82
CA GLY A 261 -24.44 20.36 -20.48
C GLY A 261 -23.41 19.44 -21.14
N PHE A 262 -23.58 18.11 -21.08
CA PHE A 262 -22.73 17.16 -21.81
C PHE A 262 -23.05 17.07 -23.31
N GLY A 263 -24.29 17.39 -23.70
CA GLY A 263 -24.72 17.41 -25.11
C GLY A 263 -24.45 16.10 -25.85
N PHE A 264 -24.73 14.96 -25.20
CA PHE A 264 -24.48 13.64 -25.77
C PHE A 264 -25.40 13.37 -26.96
N ASN A 265 -24.79 13.22 -28.13
CA ASN A 265 -25.48 12.77 -29.34
C ASN A 265 -25.24 11.27 -29.53
N LYS A 266 -26.31 10.48 -29.46
CA LYS A 266 -26.23 9.03 -29.69
C LYS A 266 -25.70 8.75 -31.11
N GLY A 267 -24.87 7.72 -31.23
CA GLY A 267 -24.34 7.26 -32.52
C GLY A 267 -23.16 8.03 -33.11
N VAL A 268 -22.72 9.14 -32.49
CA VAL A 268 -21.60 9.93 -33.01
C VAL A 268 -20.36 9.70 -32.15
N TYR A 269 -19.28 9.18 -32.73
CA TYR A 269 -18.01 8.94 -32.02
C TYR A 269 -16.81 9.36 -32.87
N PRO A 270 -15.68 9.74 -32.25
CA PRO A 270 -14.47 10.07 -32.99
C PRO A 270 -13.85 8.83 -33.66
N PRO A 271 -13.11 8.98 -34.78
CA PRO A 271 -12.47 7.85 -35.47
C PRO A 271 -11.63 6.93 -34.58
N ALA A 272 -10.97 7.51 -33.55
CA ALA A 272 -10.19 6.76 -32.57
C ALA A 272 -11.00 5.70 -31.79
N PHE A 273 -12.30 5.91 -31.60
CA PHE A 273 -13.20 4.95 -30.96
C PHE A 273 -13.40 3.70 -31.83
N PHE A 274 -13.69 3.91 -33.12
CA PHE A 274 -13.87 2.82 -34.09
C PHE A 274 -12.56 2.08 -34.38
N LYS A 275 -11.43 2.79 -34.44
CA LYS A 275 -10.09 2.18 -34.60
C LYS A 275 -9.73 1.21 -33.47
N ARG A 276 -10.33 1.36 -32.28
CA ARG A 276 -10.18 0.40 -31.16
C ARG A 276 -11.06 -0.85 -31.30
N GLY A 277 -11.86 -0.92 -32.36
CA GLY A 277 -12.76 -2.04 -32.68
C GLY A 277 -14.13 -1.95 -32.00
N PHE A 278 -14.52 -0.77 -31.49
CA PHE A 278 -15.82 -0.56 -30.88
C PHE A 278 -16.83 -0.02 -31.90
N THR A 279 -18.09 -0.45 -31.73
CA THR A 279 -19.25 -0.04 -32.51
C THR A 279 -20.14 0.90 -31.69
N VAL A 280 -21.13 1.52 -32.34
CA VAL A 280 -22.13 2.32 -31.61
C VAL A 280 -22.89 1.46 -30.59
N LYS A 281 -23.23 0.21 -30.95
CA LYS A 281 -23.92 -0.73 -30.06
C LYS A 281 -23.10 -1.03 -28.80
N ASP A 282 -21.80 -1.24 -28.96
CA ASP A 282 -20.87 -1.43 -27.83
C ASP A 282 -20.89 -0.24 -26.87
N ALA A 283 -20.97 0.97 -27.43
CA ALA A 283 -21.01 2.20 -26.65
C ALA A 283 -22.33 2.32 -25.88
N GLU A 284 -23.47 2.00 -26.51
CA GLU A 284 -24.78 1.99 -25.87
C GLU A 284 -24.85 0.96 -24.73
N GLU A 285 -24.34 -0.27 -24.95
CA GLU A 285 -24.32 -1.34 -23.95
C GLU A 285 -23.49 -0.96 -22.71
N MET A 286 -22.40 -0.21 -22.89
CA MET A 286 -21.52 0.22 -21.80
C MET A 286 -21.80 1.64 -21.30
N GLU A 287 -22.89 2.28 -21.76
CA GLU A 287 -23.24 3.68 -21.42
C GLU A 287 -22.08 4.66 -21.68
N VAL A 288 -21.44 4.53 -22.84
CA VAL A 288 -20.34 5.38 -23.29
C VAL A 288 -20.83 6.34 -24.37
N TYR A 289 -20.57 7.63 -24.19
CA TYR A 289 -21.05 8.69 -25.07
C TYR A 289 -19.90 9.56 -25.55
N PHE A 290 -20.11 10.36 -26.59
CA PHE A 290 -19.15 11.38 -27.01
C PHE A 290 -19.70 12.77 -26.74
N ALA A 291 -18.98 13.55 -25.93
CA ALA A 291 -19.26 14.95 -25.69
C ALA A 291 -18.73 15.78 -26.88
N GLY A 292 -19.62 16.03 -27.83
CA GLY A 292 -19.31 16.65 -29.12
C GLY A 292 -19.34 18.18 -29.11
N ARG A 293 -19.92 18.77 -30.15
CA ARG A 293 -19.98 20.24 -30.31
C ARG A 293 -20.97 20.89 -29.35
N ASP A 294 -22.01 20.16 -28.98
CA ASP A 294 -23.13 20.62 -28.12
C ASP A 294 -22.80 20.50 -26.62
N CYS A 295 -21.64 19.94 -26.29
CA CYS A 295 -21.12 19.95 -24.93
C CYS A 295 -20.71 21.38 -24.55
N VAL A 296 -21.32 21.92 -23.49
CA VAL A 296 -21.08 23.26 -22.96
C VAL A 296 -20.18 23.27 -21.73
N ASN A 297 -19.78 22.09 -21.22
CA ASN A 297 -18.87 21.95 -20.09
C ASN A 297 -17.47 21.46 -20.50
N GLY A 298 -16.59 21.23 -19.51
CA GLY A 298 -15.19 20.82 -19.71
C GLY A 298 -14.97 19.45 -20.38
N PHE A 299 -16.04 18.69 -20.66
CA PHE A 299 -15.96 17.41 -21.34
C PHE A 299 -15.95 17.52 -22.86
N ARG A 300 -16.06 18.71 -23.43
CA ARG A 300 -16.04 18.91 -24.88
C ARG A 300 -14.85 18.18 -25.53
N ASN A 301 -15.11 17.46 -26.61
CA ASN A 301 -14.17 16.59 -27.34
C ASN A 301 -13.69 15.35 -26.57
N ARG A 302 -14.50 14.80 -25.65
CA ARG A 302 -14.15 13.60 -24.89
C ARG A 302 -15.12 12.46 -25.12
N ILE A 303 -14.58 11.25 -25.10
CA ILE A 303 -15.34 10.00 -24.97
C ILE A 303 -15.60 9.82 -23.47
N CYS A 304 -16.87 9.83 -23.09
CA CYS A 304 -17.35 9.90 -21.72
C CYS A 304 -17.91 8.54 -21.28
N PHE A 305 -17.30 7.99 -20.23
CA PHE A 305 -17.74 6.79 -19.55
C PHE A 305 -18.60 7.20 -18.36
N LEU A 306 -19.88 6.78 -18.36
CA LEU A 306 -20.74 6.96 -17.20
C LEU A 306 -20.32 5.99 -16.10
N VAL A 307 -20.24 6.48 -14.86
CA VAL A 307 -19.77 5.70 -13.72
C VAL A 307 -20.87 5.59 -12.68
N ARG A 308 -21.21 4.35 -12.33
CA ARG A 308 -22.23 4.03 -11.34
C ARG A 308 -21.63 3.43 -10.07
N ASP A 309 -22.26 3.71 -8.94
CA ASP A 309 -21.92 3.06 -7.67
C ASP A 309 -22.57 1.66 -7.56
N LEU A 310 -22.32 0.94 -6.47
CA LEU A 310 -22.89 -0.40 -6.25
C LEU A 310 -24.43 -0.41 -6.11
N ASN A 311 -25.06 0.74 -5.92
CA ASN A 311 -26.52 0.89 -5.90
C ASN A 311 -27.08 1.34 -7.25
N ASP A 312 -26.27 1.24 -8.31
CA ASP A 312 -26.60 1.64 -9.68
C ASP A 312 -26.86 3.15 -9.87
N ARG A 313 -26.50 3.98 -8.90
CA ARG A 313 -26.67 5.45 -9.00
C ARG A 313 -25.56 6.03 -9.86
N LEU A 314 -25.90 6.97 -10.74
CA LEU A 314 -24.91 7.67 -11.58
C LEU A 314 -24.14 8.68 -10.73
N VAL A 315 -22.89 8.35 -10.39
CA VAL A 315 -22.06 9.14 -9.45
C VAL A 315 -20.86 9.82 -10.10
N GLY A 316 -20.62 9.59 -11.39
CA GLY A 316 -19.47 10.15 -12.07
C GLY A 316 -19.54 10.07 -13.58
N VAL A 317 -18.73 10.91 -14.23
CA VAL A 317 -18.38 10.80 -15.64
C VAL A 317 -16.87 10.92 -15.78
N VAL A 318 -16.26 10.01 -16.51
CA VAL A 318 -14.83 10.02 -16.83
C VAL A 318 -14.65 10.24 -18.33
N GLY A 319 -13.90 11.25 -18.73
CA GLY A 319 -13.77 11.70 -20.11
C GLY A 319 -12.36 11.46 -20.66
N ARG A 320 -12.21 10.56 -21.63
CA ARG A 320 -10.97 10.42 -22.41
C ARG A 320 -10.94 11.44 -23.53
N ASN A 321 -9.86 12.22 -23.63
CA ASN A 321 -9.63 13.11 -24.78
C ASN A 321 -9.63 12.30 -26.09
N LYS A 322 -10.38 12.78 -27.10
CA LYS A 322 -10.41 12.15 -28.42
C LYS A 322 -9.07 12.24 -29.16
N TYR A 323 -8.25 13.23 -28.82
CA TYR A 323 -6.93 13.44 -29.38
C TYR A 323 -5.86 12.71 -28.56
N SER A 324 -4.81 12.24 -29.24
CA SER A 324 -3.52 11.99 -28.62
C SER A 324 -2.92 13.30 -28.06
N GLU A 325 -1.85 13.19 -27.28
CA GLU A 325 -1.16 14.38 -26.78
C GLU A 325 -0.59 15.23 -27.92
N GLU A 326 0.03 14.56 -28.90
CA GLU A 326 0.56 15.19 -30.10
C GLU A 326 -0.54 15.87 -30.93
N GLU A 327 -1.61 15.14 -31.23
CA GLU A 327 -2.76 15.68 -31.98
C GLU A 327 -3.40 16.88 -31.27
N HIS A 328 -3.44 16.86 -29.93
CA HIS A 328 -3.97 17.97 -29.13
C HIS A 328 -3.12 19.23 -29.28
N TYR A 329 -1.79 19.11 -29.17
CA TYR A 329 -0.90 20.25 -29.32
C TYR A 329 -0.84 20.74 -30.77
N ASP A 330 -0.90 19.85 -31.76
CA ASP A 330 -0.98 20.25 -33.18
C ASP A 330 -2.28 20.99 -33.49
N TYR A 331 -3.41 20.51 -32.94
CA TYR A 331 -4.70 21.17 -33.05
C TYR A 331 -4.67 22.60 -32.50
N TRP A 332 -4.10 22.79 -31.29
CA TRP A 332 -4.00 24.11 -30.67
C TRP A 332 -2.96 25.01 -31.33
N ALA A 333 -1.81 24.47 -31.75
CA ALA A 333 -0.80 25.23 -32.48
C ALA A 333 -1.39 25.81 -33.78
N LYS A 334 -2.14 25.00 -34.54
CA LYS A 334 -2.85 25.45 -35.73
C LYS A 334 -3.89 26.53 -35.41
N ARG A 335 -4.64 26.36 -34.31
CA ARG A 335 -5.70 27.27 -33.90
C ARG A 335 -5.18 28.62 -33.41
N LEU A 336 -4.04 28.63 -32.72
CA LEU A 336 -3.37 29.83 -32.22
C LEU A 336 -2.44 30.47 -33.27
N GLY A 337 -2.30 29.86 -34.45
CA GLY A 337 -1.45 30.38 -35.52
C GLY A 337 0.05 30.29 -35.23
N LEU A 338 0.47 29.38 -34.34
CA LEU A 338 1.87 29.21 -33.94
C LEU A 338 2.68 28.55 -35.07
N LYS A 339 3.39 29.38 -35.84
CA LYS A 339 4.26 28.99 -36.96
C LYS A 339 5.73 29.29 -36.62
N ASP A 340 6.64 28.57 -37.27
CA ASP A 340 8.08 28.85 -37.29
C ASP A 340 8.81 28.90 -35.93
N ILE A 341 8.18 28.39 -34.88
CA ILE A 341 8.77 28.19 -33.55
C ILE A 341 8.92 26.69 -33.24
N SER A 342 9.81 26.36 -32.30
CA SER A 342 10.08 24.97 -31.92
C SER A 342 8.85 24.29 -31.30
N ARG A 343 8.79 22.95 -31.33
CA ARG A 343 7.69 22.19 -30.71
C ARG A 343 7.55 22.49 -29.22
N GLU A 344 8.67 22.70 -28.53
CA GLU A 344 8.70 22.99 -27.09
C GLU A 344 8.11 24.37 -26.78
N GLU A 345 8.43 25.38 -27.60
CA GLU A 345 7.83 26.72 -27.48
C GLU A 345 6.35 26.71 -27.82
N LYS A 346 5.92 25.93 -28.84
CA LYS A 346 4.49 25.75 -29.13
C LYS A 346 3.73 25.20 -27.93
N ILE A 347 4.25 24.12 -27.33
CA ILE A 347 3.62 23.50 -26.15
C ILE A 347 3.52 24.53 -25.02
N LYS A 348 4.62 25.24 -24.70
CA LYS A 348 4.64 26.25 -23.64
C LYS A 348 3.59 27.35 -23.87
N GLU A 349 3.49 27.87 -25.10
CA GLU A 349 2.52 28.90 -25.43
C GLU A 349 1.08 28.38 -25.33
N ILE A 350 0.81 27.15 -25.78
CA ILE A 350 -0.50 26.50 -25.64
C ILE A 350 -0.87 26.30 -24.16
N GLU A 351 0.09 25.87 -23.33
CA GLU A 351 -0.13 25.68 -21.90
C GLU A 351 -0.39 27.02 -21.18
N ASN A 352 0.30 28.10 -21.56
CA ASN A 352 0.04 29.45 -21.06
C ASN A 352 -1.39 29.93 -21.35
N GLN A 353 -1.97 29.47 -22.45
CA GLN A 353 -3.38 29.71 -22.81
C GLN A 353 -4.36 28.75 -22.11
N ASN A 354 -3.92 28.05 -21.05
CA ASN A 354 -4.69 27.05 -20.30
C ASN A 354 -5.19 25.86 -21.16
N CYS A 355 -4.55 25.61 -22.30
CA CYS A 355 -4.93 24.54 -23.22
C CYS A 355 -4.07 23.28 -23.01
N ILE A 356 -3.77 22.96 -21.75
CA ILE A 356 -2.93 21.80 -21.36
C ILE A 356 -3.59 20.48 -21.79
N TYR A 357 -2.81 19.54 -22.32
CA TYR A 357 -3.31 18.21 -22.64
C TYR A 357 -3.70 17.45 -21.36
N LYS A 358 -4.95 16.98 -21.30
CA LYS A 358 -5.46 16.11 -20.23
C LYS A 358 -5.98 14.81 -20.84
N LYS A 359 -5.24 13.71 -20.66
CA LYS A 359 -5.58 12.37 -21.17
C LYS A 359 -6.98 11.95 -20.71
N TYR A 360 -7.20 12.00 -19.41
CA TYR A 360 -8.47 11.76 -18.74
C TYR A 360 -8.90 12.99 -17.95
N TYR A 361 -10.21 13.18 -17.82
CA TYR A 361 -10.83 14.25 -17.08
C TYR A 361 -12.03 13.70 -16.31
N ASN A 362 -12.07 13.93 -15.00
CA ASN A 362 -13.14 13.45 -14.14
C ASN A 362 -14.13 14.59 -13.89
N PHE A 363 -15.40 14.23 -13.73
CA PHE A 363 -16.44 15.19 -13.39
C PHE A 363 -16.13 15.82 -12.02
N GLU A 364 -16.50 17.09 -11.85
CA GLU A 364 -16.25 17.79 -10.61
C GLU A 364 -17.00 17.12 -9.45
N GLY A 365 -16.30 16.87 -8.34
CA GLY A 365 -16.85 16.13 -7.20
C GLY A 365 -16.80 14.60 -7.32
N PHE A 366 -16.61 14.03 -8.52
CA PHE A 366 -16.41 12.58 -8.66
C PHE A 366 -15.02 12.15 -8.15
N LYS A 367 -14.99 11.10 -7.33
CA LYS A 367 -13.76 10.51 -6.79
C LYS A 367 -13.58 9.09 -7.31
N SER A 368 -12.77 8.95 -8.37
CA SER A 368 -12.46 7.64 -8.97
C SER A 368 -11.88 6.64 -7.96
N GLY A 369 -11.14 7.11 -6.95
CA GLY A 369 -10.63 6.26 -5.86
C GLY A 369 -11.71 5.71 -4.89
N CYS A 370 -12.99 6.02 -5.12
CA CYS A 370 -14.10 5.44 -4.38
C CYS A 370 -14.99 4.55 -5.26
N THR A 371 -14.59 4.29 -6.51
CA THR A 371 -15.41 3.52 -7.46
C THR A 371 -14.58 2.68 -8.41
N LEU A 372 -15.01 1.44 -8.61
CA LEU A 372 -14.56 0.55 -9.67
C LEU A 372 -15.52 0.67 -10.85
N TYR A 373 -14.99 0.99 -12.03
CA TYR A 373 -15.80 1.04 -13.25
C TYR A 373 -16.44 -0.33 -13.52
N ASN A 374 -17.72 -0.35 -13.91
CA ASN A 374 -18.52 -1.55 -14.19
C ASN A 374 -18.85 -2.43 -12.96
N ALA A 375 -18.46 -2.06 -11.74
CA ALA A 375 -18.70 -2.88 -10.54
C ALA A 375 -20.18 -3.01 -10.15
N ASN A 376 -21.02 -2.02 -10.47
CA ASN A 376 -22.48 -2.08 -10.28
C ASN A 376 -23.10 -3.31 -10.94
N ARG A 377 -22.58 -3.73 -12.10
CA ARG A 377 -23.08 -4.91 -12.84
C ARG A 377 -22.69 -6.25 -12.22
N LEU A 378 -21.82 -6.24 -11.21
CA LEU A 378 -21.36 -7.45 -10.51
C LEU A 378 -22.09 -7.70 -9.18
N VAL A 379 -22.91 -6.77 -8.70
CA VAL A 379 -23.57 -6.85 -7.37
C VAL A 379 -24.40 -8.11 -7.18
N ASN A 380 -25.06 -8.58 -8.24
CA ASN A 380 -25.86 -9.81 -8.24
C ASN A 380 -25.22 -10.95 -9.06
N SER A 381 -23.91 -10.84 -9.34
CA SER A 381 -23.20 -11.85 -10.11
C SER A 381 -22.93 -13.09 -9.27
N SER A 382 -23.26 -14.27 -9.79
CA SER A 382 -22.91 -15.56 -9.19
C SER A 382 -21.53 -16.07 -9.62
N LYS A 383 -20.73 -15.24 -10.30
CA LYS A 383 -19.40 -15.63 -10.79
C LYS A 383 -18.41 -15.76 -9.63
N GLU A 384 -17.65 -16.84 -9.63
CA GLU A 384 -16.60 -17.11 -8.63
C GLU A 384 -15.24 -16.49 -8.98
N GLU A 385 -15.25 -15.53 -9.90
CA GLU A 385 -14.05 -14.83 -10.37
C GLU A 385 -14.36 -13.38 -10.71
N VAL A 386 -13.34 -12.54 -10.66
CA VAL A 386 -13.37 -11.15 -11.08
C VAL A 386 -12.06 -10.77 -11.75
N PHE A 387 -12.15 -10.01 -12.83
CA PHE A 387 -11.00 -9.47 -13.56
C PHE A 387 -10.86 -7.99 -13.24
N ILE A 388 -9.66 -7.55 -12.88
CA ILE A 388 -9.38 -6.14 -12.59
C ILE A 388 -8.35 -5.64 -13.60
N VAL A 389 -8.74 -4.60 -14.34
CA VAL A 389 -7.94 -3.92 -15.36
C VAL A 389 -7.76 -2.44 -14.98
N GLU A 390 -6.87 -1.74 -15.68
CA GLU A 390 -6.51 -0.36 -15.33
C GLU A 390 -7.57 0.68 -15.72
N GLY A 391 -8.10 0.58 -16.94
CA GLY A 391 -8.93 1.63 -17.53
C GLY A 391 -10.31 1.17 -18.02
N PRO A 392 -11.21 2.12 -18.28
CA PRO A 392 -12.56 1.81 -18.75
C PRO A 392 -12.59 1.21 -20.17
N PHE A 393 -11.64 1.56 -21.03
CA PHE A 393 -11.53 0.94 -22.36
C PHE A 393 -11.15 -0.54 -22.29
N ASP A 394 -10.27 -0.90 -21.34
CA ASP A 394 -9.88 -2.28 -21.09
C ASP A 394 -11.09 -3.10 -20.64
N VAL A 395 -11.90 -2.53 -19.73
CA VAL A 395 -13.16 -3.14 -19.30
C VAL A 395 -14.09 -3.35 -20.50
N MET A 396 -14.30 -2.33 -21.33
CA MET A 396 -15.14 -2.47 -22.53
C MET A 396 -14.64 -3.58 -23.45
N LYS A 397 -13.33 -3.67 -23.67
CA LYS A 397 -12.74 -4.70 -24.54
C LYS A 397 -12.95 -6.09 -23.95
N MET A 398 -12.63 -6.28 -22.68
CA MET A 398 -12.80 -7.53 -21.95
C MET A 398 -14.25 -8.01 -21.94
N VAL A 399 -15.19 -7.11 -21.63
CA VAL A 399 -16.62 -7.42 -21.53
C VAL A 399 -17.22 -7.71 -22.91
N LEU A 400 -17.02 -6.82 -23.88
CA LEU A 400 -17.77 -6.85 -25.14
C LEU A 400 -17.11 -7.69 -26.22
N LYS A 401 -15.78 -7.77 -26.25
CA LYS A 401 -15.03 -8.45 -27.31
C LYS A 401 -14.49 -9.81 -26.89
N HIS A 402 -14.20 -9.98 -25.60
CA HIS A 402 -13.60 -11.22 -25.10
C HIS A 402 -14.60 -12.08 -24.31
N GLY A 403 -15.65 -11.47 -23.76
CA GLY A 403 -16.75 -12.17 -23.08
C GLY A 403 -16.57 -12.29 -21.56
N TYR A 404 -15.55 -11.64 -20.99
CA TYR A 404 -15.29 -11.59 -19.56
C TYR A 404 -16.15 -10.50 -18.92
N LYS A 405 -17.45 -10.79 -18.74
CA LYS A 405 -18.45 -9.80 -18.27
C LYS A 405 -18.19 -9.29 -16.84
N ASN A 406 -17.51 -10.10 -16.03
CA ASN A 406 -17.09 -9.85 -14.65
C ASN A 406 -15.75 -9.08 -14.58
N THR A 407 -15.54 -8.11 -15.47
CA THR A 407 -14.36 -7.23 -15.45
C THR A 407 -14.70 -5.86 -14.87
N VAL A 408 -13.82 -5.35 -14.01
CA VAL A 408 -13.91 -4.01 -13.40
C VAL A 408 -12.64 -3.20 -13.63
N GLY A 409 -12.77 -1.87 -13.65
CA GLY A 409 -11.66 -0.95 -13.93
C GLY A 409 -11.28 -0.10 -12.72
N MET A 410 -9.99 -0.04 -12.37
CA MET A 410 -9.50 0.68 -11.19
C MET A 410 -9.09 2.14 -11.43
N PHE A 411 -9.23 2.65 -12.66
CA PHE A 411 -8.84 4.01 -13.04
C PHE A 411 -7.37 4.34 -12.73
N GLY A 412 -6.46 3.37 -12.93
CA GLY A 412 -5.03 3.48 -12.63
C GLY A 412 -4.36 2.13 -12.43
N HIS A 413 -3.18 2.11 -11.81
CA HIS A 413 -2.39 0.89 -11.58
C HIS A 413 -2.55 0.29 -10.17
N SER A 414 -3.13 1.03 -9.22
CA SER A 414 -3.27 0.59 -7.83
C SER A 414 -4.66 0.85 -7.27
N LEU A 415 -5.19 -0.15 -6.58
CA LEU A 415 -6.45 -0.11 -5.86
C LEU A 415 -6.33 0.84 -4.67
N SER A 416 -7.18 1.86 -4.68
CA SER A 416 -7.34 2.77 -3.56
C SER A 416 -8.22 2.17 -2.46
N LYS A 417 -8.19 2.76 -1.25
CA LYS A 417 -8.95 2.29 -0.09
C LYS A 417 -10.47 2.24 -0.30
N GLY A 418 -11.02 3.15 -1.12
CA GLY A 418 -12.45 3.13 -1.45
C GLY A 418 -12.81 2.10 -2.52
N GLN A 419 -11.90 1.80 -3.44
CA GLN A 419 -12.08 0.69 -4.39
C GLN A 419 -11.96 -0.68 -3.70
N LEU A 420 -11.02 -0.80 -2.75
CA LEU A 420 -10.92 -1.97 -1.87
C LEU A 420 -12.20 -2.15 -1.05
N TYR A 421 -12.82 -1.05 -0.59
CA TYR A 421 -14.14 -1.10 0.06
C TYR A 421 -15.22 -1.68 -0.86
N GLN A 422 -15.26 -1.32 -2.14
CA GLN A 422 -16.23 -1.92 -3.06
C GLN A 422 -15.99 -3.42 -3.30
N LEU A 423 -14.73 -3.86 -3.43
CA LEU A 423 -14.41 -5.29 -3.52
C LEU A 423 -14.80 -6.02 -2.24
N TYR A 424 -14.56 -5.40 -1.09
CA TYR A 424 -14.99 -5.93 0.20
C TYR A 424 -16.50 -6.12 0.24
N GLN A 425 -17.29 -5.13 -0.18
CA GLN A 425 -18.75 -5.21 -0.21
C GLN A 425 -19.26 -6.28 -1.19
N LEU A 426 -18.68 -6.37 -2.38
CA LEU A 426 -19.09 -7.35 -3.40
C LEU A 426 -18.85 -8.79 -2.96
N TYR A 427 -17.77 -9.03 -2.20
CA TYR A 427 -17.24 -10.37 -1.99
C TYR A 427 -17.06 -10.73 -0.51
N GLU A 428 -17.76 -10.04 0.38
CA GLU A 428 -17.53 -10.09 1.83
C GLU A 428 -17.42 -11.52 2.37
N ASN A 429 -18.37 -12.37 1.97
CA ASN A 429 -18.51 -13.73 2.47
C ASN A 429 -17.72 -14.79 1.68
N VAL A 430 -17.04 -14.38 0.59
CA VAL A 430 -16.38 -15.30 -0.34
C VAL A 430 -14.93 -14.92 -0.66
N ARG A 431 -14.33 -13.97 0.07
CA ARG A 431 -12.97 -13.47 -0.19
C ARG A 431 -11.91 -14.58 -0.29
N GLU A 432 -12.01 -15.62 0.54
CA GLU A 432 -11.06 -16.73 0.53
C GLU A 432 -11.23 -17.68 -0.67
N LYS A 433 -12.40 -17.67 -1.33
CA LYS A 433 -12.74 -18.57 -2.43
C LYS A 433 -12.65 -17.91 -3.79
N ILE A 434 -13.08 -16.64 -3.90
CA ILE A 434 -13.13 -15.94 -5.18
C ILE A 434 -11.75 -15.79 -5.82
N LYS A 435 -11.70 -16.00 -7.13
CA LYS A 435 -10.48 -15.81 -7.93
C LYS A 435 -10.40 -14.36 -8.42
N ILE A 436 -9.34 -13.65 -8.06
CA ILE A 436 -9.07 -12.31 -8.55
C ILE A 436 -7.99 -12.40 -9.61
N TYR A 437 -8.29 -11.97 -10.81
CA TYR A 437 -7.33 -11.87 -11.91
C TYR A 437 -6.93 -10.42 -12.12
N LEU A 438 -5.66 -10.11 -11.89
CA LEU A 438 -5.09 -8.78 -12.12
C LEU A 438 -4.41 -8.76 -13.49
N LEU A 439 -4.94 -7.92 -14.39
CA LEU A 439 -4.30 -7.59 -15.67
C LEU A 439 -3.65 -6.22 -15.49
N VAL A 440 -2.33 -6.21 -15.48
CA VAL A 440 -1.51 -5.01 -15.28
C VAL A 440 -0.60 -4.81 -16.48
N ASP A 441 -0.37 -3.56 -16.83
CA ASP A 441 0.53 -3.20 -17.91
C ASP A 441 1.93 -3.75 -17.64
N ASN A 442 2.62 -4.20 -18.69
CA ASN A 442 3.97 -4.79 -18.59
C ASN A 442 5.08 -3.73 -18.46
N ASP A 443 4.84 -2.68 -17.69
CA ASP A 443 5.80 -1.62 -17.40
C ASP A 443 6.14 -1.55 -15.89
N GLU A 444 7.14 -0.76 -15.52
CA GLU A 444 7.61 -0.66 -14.13
C GLU A 444 6.52 -0.15 -13.18
N ALA A 445 5.66 0.76 -13.65
CA ALA A 445 4.57 1.33 -12.84
C ALA A 445 3.48 0.28 -12.60
N GLY A 446 3.11 -0.48 -13.64
CA GLY A 446 2.18 -1.61 -13.59
C GLY A 446 2.67 -2.72 -12.66
N LEU A 447 3.95 -3.10 -12.74
CA LEU A 447 4.55 -4.11 -11.85
C LEU A 447 4.56 -3.67 -10.38
N LYS A 448 4.90 -2.41 -10.10
CA LYS A 448 4.85 -1.87 -8.72
C LYS A 448 3.42 -1.77 -8.21
N GLY A 449 2.49 -1.36 -9.08
CA GLY A 449 1.07 -1.28 -8.76
C GLY A 449 0.48 -2.65 -8.46
N PHE A 450 0.88 -3.67 -9.23
CA PHE A 450 0.52 -5.06 -9.00
C PHE A 450 0.91 -5.56 -7.61
N GLU A 451 2.15 -5.37 -7.18
CA GLU A 451 2.60 -5.82 -5.85
C GLU A 451 1.81 -5.15 -4.72
N ASN A 452 1.51 -3.85 -4.86
CA ASN A 452 0.67 -3.13 -3.89
C ASN A 452 -0.77 -3.68 -3.86
N ASN A 453 -1.33 -4.03 -5.02
CA ASN A 453 -2.65 -4.63 -5.14
C ASN A 453 -2.67 -6.02 -4.46
N VAL A 454 -1.69 -6.87 -4.75
CA VAL A 454 -1.56 -8.18 -4.11
C VAL A 454 -1.48 -8.04 -2.59
N LYS A 455 -0.64 -7.13 -2.09
CA LYS A 455 -0.54 -6.84 -0.66
C LYS A 455 -1.89 -6.46 -0.07
N SER A 456 -2.55 -5.45 -0.62
CA SER A 456 -3.79 -4.91 -0.07
C SER A 456 -4.93 -5.94 -0.12
N LEU A 457 -5.01 -6.73 -1.19
CA LEU A 457 -6.00 -7.79 -1.33
C LEU A 457 -5.76 -8.94 -0.34
N GLN A 458 -4.51 -9.38 -0.15
CA GLN A 458 -4.18 -10.41 0.84
C GLN A 458 -4.44 -9.95 2.28
N GLU A 459 -4.07 -8.70 2.60
CA GLU A 459 -4.37 -8.08 3.89
C GLU A 459 -5.90 -7.99 4.14
N LEU A 460 -6.70 -7.85 3.08
CA LEU A 460 -8.16 -7.86 3.14
C LEU A 460 -8.77 -9.29 3.20
N GLY A 461 -7.94 -10.33 3.08
CA GLY A 461 -8.34 -11.73 3.17
C GLY A 461 -8.60 -12.43 1.84
N PHE A 462 -8.32 -11.82 0.69
CA PHE A 462 -8.37 -12.51 -0.60
C PHE A 462 -7.18 -13.45 -0.77
N ARG A 463 -7.44 -14.72 -1.09
CA ARG A 463 -6.40 -15.76 -1.15
C ARG A 463 -6.03 -16.21 -2.57
N ASN A 464 -6.98 -16.20 -3.49
CA ASN A 464 -6.76 -16.68 -4.86
C ASN A 464 -6.53 -15.52 -5.83
N ILE A 465 -5.34 -14.92 -5.77
CA ILE A 465 -4.98 -13.78 -6.62
C ILE A 465 -4.05 -14.27 -7.74
N TYR A 466 -4.40 -13.97 -8.99
CA TYR A 466 -3.70 -14.41 -10.18
C TYR A 466 -3.16 -13.22 -10.95
N LYS A 467 -1.89 -13.33 -11.38
CA LYS A 467 -1.29 -12.42 -12.36
C LYS A 467 -1.60 -12.93 -13.75
N MET A 468 -2.23 -12.09 -14.57
CA MET A 468 -2.37 -12.33 -16.00
C MET A 468 -1.32 -11.53 -16.76
N ILE A 469 -0.57 -12.20 -17.64
CA ILE A 469 0.46 -11.57 -18.48
C ILE A 469 -0.01 -11.64 -19.93
N LEU A 470 -0.17 -10.49 -20.57
CA LEU A 470 -0.56 -10.38 -21.98
C LEU A 470 0.70 -10.38 -22.85
N GLU A 471 1.01 -11.53 -23.45
CA GLU A 471 2.15 -11.65 -24.37
C GLU A 471 1.85 -10.94 -25.70
N GLY A 472 2.71 -10.00 -26.09
CA GLY A 472 2.59 -9.29 -27.37
C GLY A 472 1.48 -8.25 -27.43
N ALA A 473 0.93 -7.84 -26.29
CA ALA A 473 0.01 -6.70 -26.19
C ALA A 473 0.42 -5.83 -24.99
N LYS A 474 0.19 -4.52 -25.10
CA LYS A 474 0.54 -3.58 -24.04
C LYS A 474 -0.44 -3.66 -22.86
N ASP A 475 -1.72 -3.59 -23.19
CA ASP A 475 -2.84 -3.59 -22.26
C ASP A 475 -3.98 -4.49 -22.77
N ALA A 476 -5.01 -4.69 -21.95
CA ALA A 476 -6.16 -5.50 -22.35
C ALA A 476 -7.00 -4.84 -23.45
N GLY A 477 -6.93 -3.51 -23.61
CA GLY A 477 -7.59 -2.77 -24.69
C GLY A 477 -7.00 -3.04 -26.08
N GLU A 478 -5.71 -3.37 -26.16
CA GLU A 478 -4.98 -3.71 -27.39
C GLU A 478 -4.90 -5.22 -27.66
N ALA A 479 -5.18 -6.06 -26.65
CA ALA A 479 -5.11 -7.51 -26.79
C ALA A 479 -6.19 -8.11 -27.70
N THR A 480 -5.84 -9.21 -28.35
CA THR A 480 -6.77 -10.12 -29.05
C THR A 480 -7.44 -11.07 -28.06
N LYS A 481 -8.54 -11.71 -28.47
CA LYS A 481 -9.23 -12.68 -27.62
C LYS A 481 -8.33 -13.86 -27.30
N GLU A 482 -7.58 -14.34 -28.28
CA GLU A 482 -6.65 -15.46 -28.15
C GLU A 482 -5.55 -15.15 -27.12
N GLN A 483 -5.03 -13.93 -27.11
CA GLN A 483 -4.04 -13.49 -26.12
C GLN A 483 -4.61 -13.47 -24.71
N VAL A 484 -5.83 -12.94 -24.52
CA VAL A 484 -6.48 -12.91 -23.20
C VAL A 484 -6.81 -14.33 -22.73
N ASP A 485 -7.34 -15.19 -23.60
CA ASP A 485 -7.68 -16.58 -23.27
C ASP A 485 -6.43 -17.39 -22.92
N LYS A 486 -5.30 -17.13 -23.61
CA LYS A 486 -4.00 -17.71 -23.26
C LYS A 486 -3.56 -17.23 -21.87
N ALA A 487 -3.57 -15.91 -21.63
CA ALA A 487 -3.18 -15.31 -20.36
C ALA A 487 -4.03 -15.81 -19.18
N TYR A 488 -5.31 -16.07 -19.40
CA TYR A 488 -6.21 -16.65 -18.39
C TYR A 488 -5.81 -18.08 -18.04
N LYS A 489 -5.54 -18.91 -19.05
CA LYS A 489 -5.11 -20.31 -18.87
C LYS A 489 -3.73 -20.42 -18.22
N THR A 490 -2.83 -19.48 -18.47
CA THR A 490 -1.46 -19.45 -17.93
C THR A 490 -1.30 -18.51 -16.74
N ALA A 491 -2.41 -18.04 -16.15
CA ALA A 491 -2.38 -17.07 -15.07
C ALA A 491 -1.63 -17.62 -13.84
N GLN A 492 -0.76 -16.80 -13.26
CA GLN A 492 0.13 -17.22 -12.18
C GLN A 492 -0.49 -16.91 -10.83
N LEU A 493 -0.78 -17.95 -10.04
CA LEU A 493 -1.23 -17.78 -8.66
C LEU A 493 -0.14 -17.11 -7.82
N GLN A 494 -0.51 -16.08 -7.07
CA GLN A 494 0.40 -15.34 -6.21
C GLN A 494 0.54 -16.00 -4.84
N THR A 495 1.77 -16.22 -4.40
CA THR A 495 2.06 -16.75 -3.06
C THR A 495 1.48 -15.84 -1.98
N ILE A 496 0.89 -16.45 -0.96
CA ILE A 496 0.42 -15.74 0.24
C ILE A 496 1.65 -15.25 1.01
N ARG A 497 1.83 -13.93 1.03
CA ARG A 497 2.96 -13.23 1.69
C ARG A 497 2.51 -12.34 2.83
N TYR A 498 1.24 -11.92 2.82
CA TYR A 498 0.69 -10.99 3.79
C TYR A 498 -0.47 -11.63 4.56
N ASN A 499 -0.47 -11.45 5.87
CA ASN A 499 -1.52 -11.95 6.75
C ASN A 499 -2.77 -11.07 6.65
N LYS A 500 -3.93 -11.70 6.84
CA LYS A 500 -5.21 -10.97 6.97
C LYS A 500 -5.09 -9.99 8.14
N LYS A 501 -5.46 -8.75 7.89
CA LYS A 501 -5.52 -7.67 8.87
C LYS A 501 -6.95 -7.48 9.35
N LYS A 502 -7.10 -6.86 10.52
CA LYS A 502 -8.40 -6.40 11.02
C LYS A 502 -8.91 -5.28 10.11
N ILE A 503 -10.17 -5.33 9.72
CA ILE A 503 -10.73 -4.40 8.74
C ILE A 503 -11.37 -3.22 9.46
N VAL A 504 -10.93 -2.01 9.12
CA VAL A 504 -11.51 -0.78 9.67
C VAL A 504 -12.09 0.05 8.54
N VAL A 505 -13.39 0.33 8.62
CA VAL A 505 -14.09 1.16 7.65
C VAL A 505 -14.20 2.57 8.23
N LYS A 506 -13.55 3.53 7.57
CA LYS A 506 -13.72 4.94 7.86
C LYS A 506 -14.83 5.50 6.97
N ASP A 507 -15.95 5.86 7.59
CA ASP A 507 -17.10 6.46 6.92
C ASP A 507 -16.95 7.98 6.92
N TYR A 508 -16.72 8.56 5.74
CA TYR A 508 -16.48 9.99 5.58
C TYR A 508 -17.75 10.84 5.53
N ASP A 509 -18.93 10.22 5.48
CA ASP A 509 -20.22 10.93 5.41
C ASP A 509 -20.80 11.12 6.82
N THR A 510 -20.54 10.18 7.72
CA THR A 510 -20.95 10.24 9.14
C THR A 510 -19.81 10.65 10.08
N GLY A 511 -18.56 10.60 9.62
CA GLY A 511 -17.37 10.88 10.44
C GLY A 511 -17.00 9.74 11.41
N LEU A 512 -17.73 8.62 11.39
CA LEU A 512 -17.52 7.48 12.28
C LEU A 512 -16.45 6.53 11.72
N LYS A 513 -15.65 5.95 12.62
CA LYS A 513 -14.78 4.80 12.32
C LYS A 513 -15.41 3.55 12.93
N ASN A 514 -15.83 2.62 12.09
CA ASN A 514 -16.38 1.33 12.53
C ASN A 514 -15.35 0.22 12.24
N ALA A 515 -15.04 -0.58 13.26
CA ALA A 515 -14.31 -1.83 13.06
C ALA A 515 -15.30 -2.90 12.60
N VAL A 516 -14.92 -3.70 11.60
CA VAL A 516 -15.70 -4.85 11.14
C VAL A 516 -14.89 -6.10 11.48
N GLU A 517 -15.50 -7.05 12.20
CA GLU A 517 -14.83 -8.28 12.69
C GLU A 517 -14.42 -9.24 11.55
#